data_AF-A0A8J2I062-F1
#
_entry.id   AF-A0A8J2I062-F1
#
_cell.length_a   1.000
_cell.length_b   1.000
_cell.length_c   1.000
_cell.angle_alpha   90.00
_cell.angle_beta   90.00
_cell.angle_gamma   90.00
#
_symmetry.space_group_name_H-M   'P 1'
#
loop_
_entity.id
_entity.type
_entity.pdbx_description
1 polymer ?
#
loop_
_entity_poly.entity_id
_entity_poly.type
_entity_poly.pdbx_seq_one_letter_code
_entity_poly.pdbx_strand_id
1 'polypeptide(L)'
;MPTLPGCLIPSNRKTPQTLYEFPDFSYKESKDFKDIAVNNPPSAELIENVYKNVRFDIRFYEEVQVVSGNQAIPTESSTQPKFVISAALEPPKDTASDADFDAWYREEHIPLLARAPGFVRSRRFKLTNATVIDEFQVGDVTEEAPRFLALHEFSGEALPWKELGESAQTEWAKRVMGGLTKEEVGWYEVSRVYSESEWGHVGK
;
A
#
# COMPACT_ATOMS: atom_id res chain seq x y z
N MET A 1 -15.97 9.63 -12.50
CA MET A 1 -15.60 8.60 -11.52
C MET A 1 -16.14 9.06 -10.17
N PRO A 2 -17.00 8.29 -9.50
CA PRO A 2 -17.47 8.68 -8.18
C PRO A 2 -16.32 8.52 -7.19
N THR A 3 -15.93 9.63 -6.55
CA THR A 3 -15.03 9.65 -5.40
C THR A 3 -15.76 9.01 -4.22
N LEU A 4 -15.08 8.15 -3.46
CA LEU A 4 -15.61 7.66 -2.18
C LEU A 4 -15.98 8.88 -1.30
N PRO A 5 -17.21 8.93 -0.74
CA PRO A 5 -17.64 10.06 0.06
C PRO A 5 -16.81 10.13 1.34
N GLY A 6 -15.92 11.11 1.43
CA GLY A 6 -15.04 11.34 2.59
C GLY A 6 -13.56 11.50 2.24
N CYS A 7 -13.11 11.07 1.06
CA CYS A 7 -11.73 11.29 0.61
C CYS A 7 -11.65 12.64 -0.13
N LEU A 8 -11.33 13.69 0.62
CA LEU A 8 -11.06 15.02 0.08
C LEU A 8 -9.54 15.17 -0.03
N ILE A 9 -8.99 14.75 -1.18
CA ILE A 9 -8.04 15.49 -2.02
C ILE A 9 -7.88 14.68 -3.32
N PRO A 10 -8.36 15.16 -4.49
CA PRO A 10 -7.86 14.63 -5.74
C PRO A 10 -6.42 15.12 -5.89
N SER A 11 -5.46 14.30 -5.44
CA SER A 11 -4.10 14.40 -5.96
C SER A 11 -4.21 14.11 -7.46
N ASN A 12 -4.27 15.15 -8.27
CA ASN A 12 -4.33 15.04 -9.73
C ASN A 12 -3.03 14.45 -10.31
N ARG A 13 -2.06 14.07 -9.46
CA ARG A 13 -0.91 13.24 -9.82
C ARG A 13 -1.25 11.79 -9.56
N LYS A 14 -1.38 11.02 -10.64
CA LYS A 14 -1.23 9.56 -10.57
C LYS A 14 0.18 9.28 -10.07
N THR A 15 0.33 8.90 -8.81
CA THR A 15 1.60 8.42 -8.26
C THR A 15 1.68 6.92 -8.52
N PRO A 16 2.49 6.47 -9.50
CA PRO A 16 2.74 5.05 -9.66
C PRO A 16 3.40 4.52 -8.39
N GLN A 17 2.89 3.41 -7.86
CA GLN A 17 3.46 2.73 -6.71
C GLN A 17 4.07 1.42 -7.19
N THR A 18 5.27 1.11 -6.71
CA THR A 18 5.89 -0.21 -6.87
C THR A 18 6.11 -0.80 -5.48
N LEU A 19 5.69 -2.04 -5.28
CA LEU A 19 5.85 -2.75 -4.01
C LEU A 19 6.80 -3.92 -4.23
N TYR A 20 7.80 -4.03 -3.38
CA TYR A 20 8.71 -5.18 -3.32
C TYR A 20 8.54 -5.86 -1.96
N GLU A 21 8.35 -7.17 -1.98
CA GLU A 21 8.32 -7.98 -0.77
C GLU A 21 9.72 -8.52 -0.51
N PHE A 22 10.17 -8.40 0.74
CA PHE A 22 11.46 -8.92 1.20
C PHE A 22 11.23 -10.06 2.19
N PRO A 23 12.15 -11.04 2.28
CA PRO A 23 12.03 -12.14 3.24
C PRO A 23 11.98 -11.64 4.69
N ASP A 24 12.83 -10.66 5.00
CA ASP A 24 12.85 -9.96 6.27
C ASP A 24 13.56 -8.61 6.13
N PHE A 25 13.46 -7.80 7.19
CA PHE A 25 13.99 -6.44 7.21
C PHE A 25 15.51 -6.33 7.15
N SER A 26 16.24 -7.38 7.55
CA SER A 26 17.71 -7.41 7.51
C SER A 26 18.24 -7.52 6.08
N TYR A 27 17.43 -7.97 5.12
CA TYR A 27 17.84 -8.05 3.72
C TYR A 27 18.29 -6.70 3.16
N LYS A 28 17.69 -5.58 3.59
CA LYS A 28 18.11 -4.24 3.16
C LYS A 28 19.52 -3.88 3.64
N GLU A 29 19.99 -4.53 4.70
CA GLU A 29 21.32 -4.35 5.24
C GLU A 29 22.36 -5.24 4.57
N SER A 30 21.93 -6.24 3.80
CA SER A 30 22.79 -7.16 3.08
C SER A 30 23.64 -6.46 2.03
N LYS A 31 24.80 -7.07 1.74
CA LYS A 31 25.68 -6.63 0.65
C LYS A 31 24.96 -6.67 -0.70
N ASP A 32 24.18 -7.73 -0.94
CA ASP A 32 23.46 -7.93 -2.20
C ASP A 32 22.47 -6.79 -2.48
N PHE A 33 21.74 -6.34 -1.46
CA PHE A 33 20.82 -5.21 -1.59
C PHE A 33 21.56 -3.87 -1.79
N LYS A 34 22.59 -3.61 -0.97
CA LYS A 34 23.37 -2.36 -1.03
C LYS A 34 24.12 -2.19 -2.35
N ASP A 35 24.51 -3.31 -2.98
CA ASP A 35 25.28 -3.31 -4.21
C ASP A 35 24.43 -3.46 -5.48
N ILE A 36 23.09 -3.40 -5.41
CA ILE A 36 22.21 -3.51 -6.60
C ILE A 36 22.65 -2.54 -7.71
N ALA A 37 22.87 -1.27 -7.36
CA ALA A 37 23.28 -0.24 -8.32
C ALA A 37 24.74 -0.40 -8.80
N VAL A 38 25.58 -1.09 -8.03
CA VAL A 38 26.97 -1.41 -8.43
C VAL A 38 26.98 -2.59 -9.39
N ASN A 39 26.18 -3.61 -9.12
CA ASN A 39 26.10 -4.84 -9.90
C ASN A 39 25.32 -4.64 -11.21
N ASN A 40 24.37 -3.71 -11.24
CA ASN A 40 23.57 -3.38 -12.41
C ASN A 40 23.35 -1.86 -12.52
N PRO A 41 24.39 -1.09 -12.90
CA PRO A 41 24.29 0.36 -12.97
C PRO A 41 23.33 0.80 -14.08
N PRO A 42 22.51 1.84 -13.87
CA PRO A 42 21.67 2.39 -14.92
C PRO A 42 22.53 2.97 -16.05
N SER A 43 22.02 2.93 -17.29
CA SER A 43 22.70 3.54 -18.43
C SER A 43 22.79 5.06 -18.27
N ALA A 44 23.76 5.69 -18.92
CA ALA A 44 23.90 7.15 -18.94
C ALA A 44 22.61 7.85 -19.44
N GLU A 45 21.91 7.23 -20.39
CA GLU A 45 20.63 7.72 -20.91
C GLU A 45 19.53 7.69 -19.84
N LEU A 46 19.41 6.59 -19.08
CA LEU A 46 18.44 6.49 -17.98
C LEU A 46 18.76 7.51 -16.87
N ILE A 47 20.04 7.68 -16.55
CA ILE A 47 20.51 8.68 -15.59
C ILE A 47 20.04 10.08 -16.01
N GLU A 48 20.35 10.48 -17.25
CA GLU A 48 20.06 11.82 -17.74
C GLU A 48 18.57 12.10 -17.90
N ASN A 49 17.83 11.15 -18.47
CA ASN A 49 16.45 11.37 -18.88
C ASN A 49 15.45 11.02 -17.77
N VAL A 50 15.77 10.08 -16.88
CA VAL A 50 14.85 9.60 -15.84
C VAL A 50 15.34 9.99 -14.45
N TYR A 51 16.48 9.47 -13.99
CA TYR A 51 16.87 9.61 -12.58
C TYR A 51 17.14 11.06 -12.15
N LYS A 52 17.60 11.93 -13.05
CA LYS A 52 17.73 13.37 -12.78
C LYS A 52 16.40 14.12 -12.69
N ASN A 53 15.37 13.63 -13.37
CA ASN A 53 14.11 14.35 -13.57
C ASN A 53 12.95 13.75 -12.78
N VAL A 54 13.22 12.72 -11.98
CA VAL A 54 12.21 11.98 -11.21
C VAL A 54 12.59 11.99 -9.75
N ARG A 55 11.64 12.40 -8.92
CA ARG A 55 11.67 12.21 -7.49
C ARG A 55 11.22 10.79 -7.15
N PHE A 56 12.03 10.08 -6.37
CA PHE A 56 11.70 8.76 -5.84
C PHE A 56 11.41 8.84 -4.34
N ASP A 57 10.17 8.56 -3.96
CA ASP A 57 9.80 8.35 -2.56
C ASP A 57 9.92 6.85 -2.24
N ILE A 58 10.92 6.49 -1.44
CA ILE A 58 11.24 5.11 -1.05
C ILE A 58 10.82 4.93 0.41
N ARG A 59 9.97 3.93 0.68
CA ARG A 59 9.44 3.68 2.03
C ARG A 59 9.57 2.21 2.38
N PHE A 60 10.12 1.94 3.55
CA PHE A 60 10.20 0.60 4.12
C PHE A 60 9.15 0.45 5.20
N TYR A 61 8.37 -0.63 5.10
CA TYR A 61 7.33 -0.93 6.07
C TYR A 61 7.49 -2.34 6.65
N GLU A 62 7.08 -2.50 7.89
CA GLU A 62 6.96 -3.78 8.59
C GLU A 62 5.50 -4.22 8.60
N GLU A 63 5.22 -5.48 8.28
CA GLU A 63 3.85 -6.02 8.31
C GLU A 63 3.39 -6.24 9.76
N VAL A 64 2.23 -5.68 10.10
CA VAL A 64 1.66 -5.73 11.47
C VAL A 64 0.33 -6.48 11.57
N GLN A 65 -0.30 -6.77 10.43
CA GLN A 65 -1.54 -7.54 10.37
C GLN A 65 -1.78 -8.09 8.96
N VAL A 66 -2.21 -9.35 8.89
CA VAL A 66 -2.77 -9.95 7.68
C VAL A 66 -4.12 -10.57 8.03
N VAL A 67 -5.12 -10.30 7.19
CA VAL A 67 -6.42 -10.97 7.24
C VAL A 67 -6.76 -11.42 5.83
N SER A 68 -6.87 -12.73 5.64
CA SER A 68 -7.28 -13.32 4.36
C SER A 68 -8.73 -13.74 4.41
N GLY A 69 -9.43 -13.65 3.28
CA GLY A 69 -10.82 -14.11 3.16
C GLY A 69 -10.91 -15.62 3.42
N ASN A 70 -11.72 -16.01 4.40
CA ASN A 70 -11.92 -17.42 4.79
C ASN A 70 -13.32 -17.95 4.42
N GLN A 71 -13.91 -17.46 3.33
CA GLN A 71 -15.19 -17.99 2.83
C GLN A 71 -15.02 -18.59 1.44
N ALA A 72 -14.75 -19.89 1.45
CA ALA A 72 -14.95 -20.76 0.30
C ALA A 72 -16.43 -20.71 -0.12
N ILE A 73 -16.76 -19.85 -1.08
CA ILE A 73 -17.64 -20.28 -2.16
C ILE A 73 -16.68 -20.67 -3.29
N PRO A 74 -16.38 -21.96 -3.48
CA PRO A 74 -15.63 -22.40 -4.65
C PRO A 74 -16.56 -22.28 -5.86
N THR A 75 -16.67 -21.07 -6.41
CA THR A 75 -16.95 -20.93 -7.83
C THR A 75 -15.61 -20.94 -8.53
N GLU A 76 -15.44 -21.80 -9.52
CA GLU A 76 -14.21 -22.07 -10.28
C GLU A 76 -13.65 -20.86 -11.08
N SER A 77 -13.98 -19.63 -10.67
CA SER A 77 -13.55 -18.38 -11.29
C SER A 77 -12.94 -17.44 -10.24
N SER A 78 -11.61 -17.39 -10.22
CA SER A 78 -10.76 -16.27 -9.78
C SER A 78 -10.63 -15.98 -8.27
N THR A 79 -9.82 -16.80 -7.56
CA THR A 79 -9.15 -16.40 -6.29
C THR A 79 -8.00 -15.40 -6.48
N GLN A 80 -7.66 -15.05 -7.72
CA GLN A 80 -6.62 -14.08 -8.01
C GLN A 80 -7.14 -12.65 -7.76
N PRO A 81 -6.43 -11.82 -6.97
CA PRO A 81 -6.80 -10.43 -6.80
C PRO A 81 -6.72 -9.69 -8.14
N LYS A 82 -7.76 -8.92 -8.45
CA LYS A 82 -7.86 -8.08 -9.67
C LYS A 82 -7.76 -6.60 -9.35
N PHE A 83 -8.08 -6.22 -8.12
CA PHE A 83 -8.00 -4.85 -7.65
C PHE A 83 -7.24 -4.78 -6.35
N VAL A 84 -6.52 -3.67 -6.14
CA VAL A 84 -5.90 -3.33 -4.87
C VAL A 84 -6.21 -1.89 -4.52
N ILE A 85 -6.66 -1.65 -3.29
CA ILE A 85 -6.73 -0.32 -2.68
C ILE A 85 -5.49 -0.17 -1.82
N SER A 86 -4.72 0.89 -2.08
CA SER A 86 -3.56 1.29 -1.30
C SER A 86 -3.94 2.54 -0.50
N ALA A 87 -3.81 2.48 0.83
CA ALA A 87 -4.15 3.57 1.72
C ALA A 87 -2.99 3.82 2.70
N ALA A 88 -2.18 4.82 2.42
CA ALA A 88 -1.17 5.30 3.36
C ALA A 88 -1.77 6.45 4.19
N LEU A 89 -1.91 6.25 5.50
CA LEU A 89 -2.68 7.11 6.40
C LEU A 89 -1.84 7.53 7.61
N GLU A 90 -2.05 8.76 8.07
CA GLU A 90 -1.41 9.32 9.26
C GLU A 90 -2.46 9.78 10.27
N PRO A 91 -2.75 8.98 11.33
CA PRO A 91 -3.53 9.47 12.46
C PRO A 91 -2.71 10.51 13.26
N PRO A 92 -3.35 11.31 14.13
CA PRO A 92 -2.64 12.20 15.04
C PRO A 92 -1.53 11.48 15.82
N LYS A 93 -0.38 12.14 16.00
CA LYS A 93 0.82 11.59 16.65
C LYS A 93 0.68 11.57 18.18
N ASP A 94 -0.33 10.87 18.69
CA ASP A 94 -0.54 10.62 20.11
C ASP A 94 -0.96 9.16 20.36
N THR A 95 -0.67 8.66 21.56
CA THR A 95 -0.88 7.25 21.92
C THR A 95 -2.35 6.81 21.86
N ALA A 96 -3.29 7.71 22.16
CA ALA A 96 -4.71 7.37 22.16
C ALA A 96 -5.24 7.24 20.73
N SER A 97 -4.83 8.15 19.85
CA SER A 97 -5.17 8.12 18.41
C SER A 97 -4.55 6.92 17.70
N ASP A 98 -3.29 6.58 18.01
CA ASP A 98 -2.64 5.37 17.47
C ASP A 98 -3.38 4.09 17.90
N ALA A 99 -3.79 4.00 19.17
CA ALA A 99 -4.52 2.84 19.69
C ALA A 99 -5.94 2.75 19.09
N ASP A 100 -6.66 3.87 18.99
CA ASP A 100 -8.02 3.91 18.40
C ASP A 100 -7.98 3.57 16.91
N PHE A 101 -6.98 4.06 16.17
CA PHE A 101 -6.76 3.72 14.76
C PHE A 101 -6.47 2.24 14.55
N ASP A 102 -5.61 1.63 15.40
CA ASP A 102 -5.32 0.20 15.32
C ASP A 102 -6.55 -0.66 15.65
N ALA A 103 -7.26 -0.31 16.73
CA ALA A 103 -8.47 -0.99 17.15
C ALA A 103 -9.55 -0.91 16.06
N TRP A 104 -9.80 0.27 15.50
CA TRP A 104 -10.75 0.47 14.40
C TRP A 104 -10.46 -0.47 13.22
N TYR A 105 -9.20 -0.54 12.78
CA TYR A 105 -8.81 -1.44 11.70
C TYR A 105 -9.08 -2.91 12.01
N ARG A 106 -8.76 -3.35 13.23
CA ARG A 106 -8.85 -4.75 13.65
C ARG A 106 -10.26 -5.20 13.95
N GLU A 107 -11.05 -4.35 14.57
CA GLU A 107 -12.34 -4.70 15.17
C GLU A 107 -13.54 -4.31 14.29
N GLU A 108 -13.40 -3.29 13.44
CA GLU A 108 -14.50 -2.79 12.61
C GLU A 108 -14.14 -2.79 11.11
N HIS A 109 -13.12 -2.04 10.70
CA HIS A 109 -12.89 -1.76 9.28
C HIS A 109 -12.60 -3.02 8.46
N ILE A 110 -11.55 -3.78 8.80
CA ILE A 110 -11.23 -5.02 8.07
C ILE A 110 -12.35 -6.06 8.20
N PRO A 111 -12.96 -6.29 9.38
CA PRO A 111 -14.11 -7.18 9.48
C PRO A 111 -15.32 -6.80 8.62
N LEU A 112 -15.56 -5.50 8.38
CA LEU A 112 -16.59 -5.05 7.43
C LEU A 112 -16.16 -5.30 5.97
N LEU A 113 -14.93 -4.95 5.60
CA LEU A 113 -14.39 -5.22 4.27
C LEU A 113 -14.37 -6.71 3.93
N ALA A 114 -14.06 -7.56 4.91
CA ALA A 114 -14.01 -9.01 4.76
C ALA A 114 -15.38 -9.65 4.43
N ARG A 115 -16.47 -8.91 4.64
CA ARG A 115 -17.83 -9.32 4.25
C ARG A 115 -18.20 -8.87 2.85
N ALA A 116 -17.43 -7.98 2.24
CA ALA A 116 -17.71 -7.46 0.92
C ALA A 116 -17.48 -8.54 -0.16
N PRO A 117 -18.30 -8.56 -1.22
CA PRO A 117 -18.09 -9.46 -2.35
C PRO A 117 -16.68 -9.29 -2.95
N GLY A 118 -16.03 -10.41 -3.23
CA GLY A 118 -14.70 -10.41 -3.85
C GLY A 118 -13.56 -10.05 -2.91
N PHE A 119 -13.77 -9.89 -1.59
CA PHE A 119 -12.65 -9.70 -0.67
C PHE A 119 -11.64 -10.86 -0.74
N VAL A 120 -10.38 -10.53 -1.03
CA VAL A 120 -9.29 -11.52 -1.07
C VAL A 120 -8.48 -11.45 0.21
N ARG A 121 -7.93 -10.27 0.52
CA ARG A 121 -7.02 -10.09 1.65
C ARG A 121 -6.89 -8.62 2.03
N SER A 122 -6.59 -8.37 3.29
CA SER A 122 -6.07 -7.10 3.79
C SER A 122 -4.75 -7.30 4.48
N ARG A 123 -3.79 -6.42 4.19
CA ARG A 123 -2.50 -6.35 4.89
C ARG A 123 -2.29 -4.94 5.41
N ARG A 124 -1.76 -4.83 6.63
CA ARG A 124 -1.39 -3.55 7.22
C ARG A 124 0.07 -3.56 7.57
N PHE A 125 0.68 -2.41 7.39
CA PHE A 125 2.09 -2.20 7.61
C PHE A 125 2.33 -0.91 8.38
N LYS A 126 3.41 -0.89 9.15
CA LYS A 126 3.88 0.28 9.88
C LYS A 126 5.21 0.74 9.29
N LEU A 127 5.33 2.04 9.06
CA LEU A 127 6.53 2.65 8.50
C LEU A 127 7.69 2.47 9.46
N THR A 128 8.83 2.09 8.88
CA THR A 128 10.10 1.98 9.61
C THR A 128 11.08 3.07 9.19
N ASN A 129 11.09 3.42 7.91
CA ASN A 129 11.95 4.44 7.32
C ASN A 129 11.34 4.94 6.00
N ALA A 130 11.46 6.24 5.75
CA ALA A 130 11.18 6.83 4.45
C ALA A 130 12.33 7.71 4.00
N THR A 131 12.63 7.67 2.71
CA THR A 131 13.69 8.44 2.08
C THR A 131 13.20 8.98 0.75
N VAL A 132 13.59 10.19 0.42
CA VAL A 132 13.41 10.78 -0.90
C VAL A 132 14.75 10.84 -1.60
N ILE A 133 14.76 10.47 -2.88
CA ILE A 133 15.83 10.78 -3.80
C ILE A 133 15.30 11.77 -4.82
N ASP A 134 15.87 12.97 -4.84
CA ASP A 134 15.51 14.04 -5.78
C ASP A 134 16.78 14.69 -6.29
N GLU A 135 16.99 14.69 -7.62
CA GLU A 135 18.25 15.14 -8.24
C GLU A 135 19.52 14.50 -7.61
N PHE A 136 19.46 13.19 -7.31
CA PHE A 136 20.49 12.42 -6.58
C PHE A 136 20.79 12.90 -5.15
N GLN A 137 20.03 13.85 -4.62
CA GLN A 137 20.07 14.20 -3.21
C GLN A 137 19.19 13.24 -2.43
N VAL A 138 19.75 12.68 -1.36
CA VAL A 138 19.04 11.77 -0.46
C VAL A 138 18.58 12.55 0.76
N GLY A 139 17.29 12.53 1.04
CA GLY A 139 16.69 13.15 2.23
C GLY A 139 15.92 12.13 3.05
N ASP A 140 16.14 12.12 4.37
CA ASP A 140 15.27 11.39 5.30
C ASP A 140 13.95 12.16 5.43
N VAL A 141 12.84 11.48 5.15
CA VAL A 141 11.49 12.04 5.25
C VAL A 141 10.57 11.16 6.10
N THR A 142 11.16 10.41 7.04
CA THR A 142 10.44 9.43 7.87
C THR A 142 9.35 10.09 8.71
N GLU A 143 9.57 11.30 9.21
CA GLU A 143 8.59 12.02 10.03
C GLU A 143 7.45 12.66 9.21
N GLU A 144 7.68 12.88 7.92
CA GLU A 144 6.73 13.46 6.98
C GLU A 144 5.86 12.40 6.29
N ALA A 145 6.37 11.18 6.09
CA ALA A 145 5.61 10.11 5.45
C ALA A 145 4.47 9.59 6.36
N PRO A 146 3.32 9.18 5.80
CA PRO A 146 2.29 8.51 6.58
C PRO A 146 2.82 7.23 7.25
N ARG A 147 2.58 7.07 8.56
CA ARG A 147 3.13 5.97 9.35
C ARG A 147 2.49 4.62 9.08
N PHE A 148 1.29 4.58 8.51
CA PHE A 148 0.57 3.32 8.29
C PHE A 148 0.21 3.14 6.83
N LEU A 149 0.39 1.94 6.30
CA LEU A 149 -0.06 1.54 4.97
C LEU A 149 -1.03 0.36 5.12
N ALA A 150 -2.19 0.44 4.48
CA ALA A 150 -3.09 -0.68 4.29
C ALA A 150 -3.23 -1.02 2.81
N LEU A 151 -3.14 -2.31 2.49
CA LEU A 151 -3.40 -2.86 1.16
C LEU A 151 -4.62 -3.78 1.25
N HIS A 152 -5.68 -3.45 0.52
CA HIS A 152 -6.91 -4.23 0.46
C HIS A 152 -7.09 -4.79 -0.96
N GLU A 153 -7.04 -6.10 -1.08
CA GLU A 153 -7.10 -6.83 -2.34
C GLU A 153 -8.51 -7.40 -2.55
N PHE A 154 -9.04 -7.21 -3.77
CA PHE A 154 -10.36 -7.69 -4.18
C PHE A 154 -10.30 -8.39 -5.55
N SER A 155 -11.14 -9.40 -5.75
CA SER A 155 -11.45 -10.03 -7.03
C SER A 155 -12.81 -9.54 -7.54
N GLY A 156 -13.25 -10.03 -8.71
CA GLY A 156 -14.51 -9.63 -9.33
C GLY A 156 -14.34 -8.76 -10.57
N GLU A 157 -15.44 -8.23 -11.09
CA GLU A 157 -15.45 -7.36 -12.29
C GLU A 157 -15.24 -5.88 -11.95
N ALA A 158 -15.48 -5.50 -10.70
CA ALA A 158 -15.27 -4.16 -10.17
C ALA A 158 -15.04 -4.23 -8.66
N LEU A 159 -14.49 -3.15 -8.08
CA LEU A 159 -14.46 -2.96 -6.63
C LEU A 159 -15.89 -2.95 -6.04
N PRO A 160 -16.09 -3.50 -4.83
CA PRO A 160 -17.39 -3.50 -4.14
C PRO A 160 -17.71 -2.11 -3.58
N TRP A 161 -18.01 -1.15 -4.46
CA TRP A 161 -18.15 0.27 -4.12
C TRP A 161 -19.23 0.56 -3.08
N LYS A 162 -20.30 -0.23 -3.07
CA LYS A 162 -21.38 -0.10 -2.09
C LYS A 162 -20.87 -0.43 -0.69
N GLU A 163 -20.27 -1.61 -0.51
CA GLU A 163 -19.76 -2.09 0.77
C GLU A 163 -18.58 -1.25 1.27
N LEU A 164 -17.70 -0.82 0.35
CA LEU A 164 -16.63 0.14 0.65
C LEU A 164 -17.21 1.45 1.16
N GLY A 165 -18.22 2.00 0.47
CA GLY A 165 -18.90 3.23 0.87
C GLY A 165 -19.57 3.09 2.25
N GLU A 166 -20.30 2.00 2.49
CA GLU A 166 -20.97 1.70 3.76
C GLU A 166 -19.96 1.54 4.91
N SER A 167 -18.81 0.90 4.67
CA SER A 167 -17.74 0.74 5.68
C SER A 167 -17.16 2.06 6.18
N ALA A 168 -17.27 3.14 5.38
CA ALA A 168 -16.84 4.49 5.75
C ALA A 168 -17.91 5.30 6.49
N GLN A 169 -19.16 4.80 6.59
CA GLN A 169 -20.28 5.54 7.19
C GLN A 169 -20.54 5.21 8.66
N THR A 170 -19.85 4.24 9.24
CA THR A 170 -19.91 3.98 10.69
C THR A 170 -19.39 5.19 11.47
N GLU A 171 -19.94 5.43 12.65
CA GLU A 171 -19.51 6.57 13.48
C GLU A 171 -18.02 6.48 13.87
N TRP A 172 -17.48 5.26 14.06
CA TRP A 172 -16.06 5.08 14.36
C TRP A 172 -15.18 5.38 13.14
N ALA A 173 -15.49 4.81 11.96
CA ALA A 173 -14.80 5.21 10.72
C ALA A 173 -14.83 6.73 10.46
N LYS A 174 -15.98 7.40 10.60
CA LYS A 174 -16.06 8.87 10.43
C LYS A 174 -15.14 9.61 11.39
N ARG A 175 -15.07 9.17 12.65
CA ARG A 175 -14.20 9.76 13.67
C ARG A 175 -12.72 9.55 13.34
N VAL A 176 -12.31 8.32 12.99
CA VAL A 176 -10.92 7.99 12.70
C VAL A 176 -10.46 8.66 11.40
N MET A 177 -11.22 8.49 10.31
CA MET A 177 -10.92 9.09 9.01
C MET A 177 -10.94 10.62 9.07
N GLY A 178 -11.92 11.20 9.78
CA GLY A 178 -12.01 12.65 9.98
C GLY A 178 -10.90 13.25 10.85
N GLY A 179 -10.19 12.41 11.61
CA GLY A 179 -9.05 12.82 12.45
C GLY A 179 -7.69 12.69 11.76
N LEU A 180 -7.62 12.11 10.55
CA LEU A 180 -6.35 11.92 9.85
C LEU A 180 -5.67 13.26 9.55
N THR A 181 -4.35 13.29 9.70
CA THR A 181 -3.52 14.46 9.39
C THR A 181 -2.90 14.39 8.00
N LYS A 182 -2.78 13.18 7.42
CA LYS A 182 -2.40 12.92 6.02
C LYS A 182 -3.11 11.67 5.51
N GLU A 183 -3.47 11.69 4.23
CA GLU A 183 -4.00 10.54 3.52
C GLU A 183 -3.43 10.50 2.09
N GLU A 184 -2.96 9.33 1.68
CA GLU A 184 -2.59 9.01 0.31
C GLU A 184 -3.32 7.71 -0.07
N VAL A 185 -4.46 7.86 -0.76
CA VAL A 185 -5.33 6.73 -1.09
C VAL A 185 -5.49 6.61 -2.60
N GLY A 186 -5.27 5.42 -3.12
CA GLY A 186 -5.44 5.08 -4.53
C GLY A 186 -5.94 3.66 -4.69
N TRP A 187 -6.51 3.36 -5.85
CA TRP A 187 -6.87 1.99 -6.22
C TRP A 187 -6.33 1.67 -7.62
N TYR A 188 -6.01 0.40 -7.81
CA TYR A 188 -5.35 -0.10 -9.01
C TYR A 188 -6.03 -1.38 -9.47
N GLU A 189 -6.10 -1.55 -10.79
CA GLU A 189 -6.54 -2.78 -11.44
C GLU A 189 -5.32 -3.52 -11.98
N VAL A 190 -5.31 -4.83 -11.82
CA VAL A 190 -4.27 -5.71 -12.34
C VAL A 190 -4.34 -5.70 -13.86
N SER A 191 -3.33 -5.10 -14.49
CA SER A 191 -3.19 -5.10 -15.95
C SER A 191 -2.42 -6.31 -16.46
N ARG A 192 -1.44 -6.79 -15.69
CA ARG A 192 -0.58 -7.93 -16.05
C ARG A 192 -0.02 -8.59 -14.80
N VAL A 193 0.13 -9.91 -14.87
CA VAL A 193 0.84 -10.72 -13.88
C VAL A 193 2.00 -11.39 -14.60
N TYR A 194 3.21 -11.28 -14.04
CA TYR A 194 4.40 -11.95 -14.54
C TYR A 194 4.63 -13.20 -13.69
N SER A 195 4.74 -14.36 -14.33
CA SER A 195 5.03 -15.61 -13.65
C SER A 195 6.50 -15.69 -13.24
N GLU A 196 6.82 -16.49 -12.22
CA GLU A 196 8.21 -16.76 -11.82
C GLU A 196 9.04 -17.36 -12.98
N SER A 197 8.39 -18.11 -13.87
CA SER A 197 9.02 -18.63 -15.09
C SER A 197 9.41 -17.55 -16.10
N GLU A 198 8.78 -16.37 -16.08
CA GLU A 198 9.09 -15.26 -16.99
C GLU A 198 10.17 -14.32 -16.45
N TRP A 199 10.32 -14.18 -15.13
CA TRP A 199 11.22 -13.19 -14.51
C TRP A 199 12.46 -13.80 -13.82
N GLY A 200 12.49 -15.12 -13.62
CA GLY A 200 13.57 -15.80 -12.90
C GLY A 200 13.38 -15.78 -11.38
N HIS A 201 14.03 -16.71 -10.67
CA HIS A 201 13.91 -16.85 -9.22
C HIS A 201 14.54 -15.65 -8.48
N VAL A 202 13.79 -15.05 -7.55
CA VAL A 202 14.33 -14.11 -6.55
C VAL A 202 14.24 -14.79 -5.18
N GLY A 203 15.39 -15.27 -4.67
CA GLY A 203 15.47 -15.96 -3.38
C GLY A 203 15.29 -17.48 -3.47
N LYS A 204 16.03 -18.19 -2.61
CA LYS A 204 15.82 -19.61 -2.30
C LYS A 204 15.11 -19.72 -0.96
#